data_AF-A0A1X7ADV1-F1
#
_entry.id   AF-A0A1X7ADV1-F1
#
_cell.length_a   1.000
_cell.length_b   1.000
_cell.length_c   1.000
_cell.angle_alpha   90.00
_cell.angle_beta   90.00
_cell.angle_gamma   90.00
#
_symmetry.space_group_name_H-M   'P 1'
#
loop_
_entity.id
_entity.type
_entity.pdbx_description
1 polymer ?
#
loop_
_entity_poly.entity_id
_entity_poly.type
_entity_poly.pdbx_seq_one_letter_code
_entity_poly.pdbx_strand_id
1 'polypeptide(L)' 'MTILKQAEGGVPVSELCREHGMSSASFYKWRAKFGGMDASLIAEMKDMAEQNRRLKKMYAEMSMQNELLKEALGKKS' A
#
# COMPACT_ATOMS: atom_id res chain seq x y z
N MET A 1 -15.02 -8.58 6.88
CA MET A 1 -14.77 -9.44 5.70
C MET A 1 -14.92 -8.59 4.45
N THR A 2 -14.05 -8.74 3.44
CA THR A 2 -14.21 -8.02 2.15
C THR A 2 -15.22 -8.77 1.28
N ILE A 3 -15.99 -8.05 0.45
CA ILE A 3 -17.04 -8.64 -0.42
C ILE A 3 -16.43 -9.73 -1.35
N LEU A 4 -15.17 -9.59 -1.75
CA LEU A 4 -14.43 -10.61 -2.52
C LEU A 4 -14.23 -11.92 -1.74
N LYS A 5 -13.87 -11.85 -0.45
CA LYS A 5 -13.69 -13.04 0.40
C LYS A 5 -15.02 -13.77 0.65
N GLN A 6 -16.13 -13.04 0.74
CA GLN A 6 -17.46 -13.66 0.84
C GLN A 6 -17.84 -14.39 -0.45
N ALA A 7 -17.55 -13.80 -1.61
CA ALA A 7 -17.78 -14.45 -2.90
C ALA A 7 -16.87 -15.68 -3.11
N GLU A 8 -15.62 -15.63 -2.67
CA GLU A 8 -14.69 -16.78 -2.65
C GLU A 8 -15.15 -17.88 -1.68
N GLY A 9 -15.79 -17.50 -0.57
CA GLY A 9 -16.42 -18.40 0.39
C GLY A 9 -17.75 -19.01 -0.08
N GLY A 10 -18.16 -18.76 -1.33
CA GLY A 10 -19.34 -19.38 -1.94
C GLY A 10 -20.64 -18.59 -1.81
N VAL A 11 -20.63 -17.38 -1.25
CA VAL A 11 -21.82 -16.51 -1.22
C VAL A 11 -22.18 -16.08 -2.64
N PRO A 12 -23.44 -16.24 -3.09
CA PRO A 12 -23.85 -15.82 -4.43
C PRO A 12 -23.58 -14.34 -4.68
N VAL A 13 -22.92 -14.02 -5.80
CA VAL A 13 -22.60 -12.63 -6.19
C VAL A 13 -23.86 -11.77 -6.32
N SER A 14 -24.99 -12.35 -6.73
CA SER A 14 -26.28 -11.66 -6.82
C SER A 14 -26.78 -11.16 -5.46
N GLU A 15 -26.56 -11.93 -4.39
CA GLU A 15 -26.92 -11.57 -3.03
C GLU A 15 -26.03 -10.45 -2.50
N LEU A 16 -24.71 -10.59 -2.68
CA LEU A 16 -23.73 -9.55 -2.34
C LEU A 16 -24.00 -8.22 -3.07
N CYS A 17 -24.37 -8.31 -4.35
CA CYS A 17 -24.76 -7.15 -5.15
C CYS A 17 -26.01 -6.45 -4.57
N ARG A 18 -27.02 -7.22 -4.15
CA ARG A 18 -28.25 -6.69 -3.56
C ARG A 18 -28.00 -6.06 -2.18
N GLU A 19 -27.23 -6.73 -1.33
CA GLU A 19 -26.92 -6.28 0.03
C GLU A 19 -26.09 -4.99 0.02
N HIS A 20 -25.10 -4.90 -0.87
CA HIS A 20 -24.18 -3.77 -0.93
C HIS A 20 -24.55 -2.70 -1.96
N GLY A 21 -25.72 -2.78 -2.59
CA GLY A 21 -26.16 -1.83 -3.61
C GLY A 21 -25.21 -1.76 -4.83
N MET A 22 -24.55 -2.86 -5.14
CA MET A 22 -23.54 -2.97 -6.19
C MET A 22 -24.13 -3.69 -7.41
N SER A 23 -23.82 -3.24 -8.63
CA SER A 23 -24.17 -4.01 -9.82
C SER A 23 -23.18 -5.18 -10.02
N SER A 24 -23.64 -6.28 -10.60
CA SER A 24 -22.76 -7.43 -10.89
C SER A 24 -21.60 -7.05 -11.80
N ALA A 25 -21.82 -6.12 -12.75
CA ALA A 25 -20.76 -5.58 -13.60
C ALA A 25 -19.67 -4.86 -12.78
N SER A 26 -20.06 -4.05 -11.79
CA SER A 26 -19.12 -3.40 -10.87
C SER A 26 -18.38 -4.41 -10.01
N PHE A 27 -19.06 -5.45 -9.52
CA PHE A 27 -18.43 -6.52 -8.75
C PHE A 27 -17.34 -7.24 -9.56
N TYR A 28 -17.62 -7.67 -10.78
CA TYR A 28 -16.63 -8.38 -11.60
C TYR A 28 -15.47 -7.47 -12.04
N LYS A 29 -15.71 -6.18 -12.32
CA LYS A 29 -14.63 -5.20 -12.52
C LYS A 29 -13.73 -5.09 -11.29
N TRP A 30 -14.34 -5.05 -10.10
CA TRP A 30 -13.61 -4.98 -8.83
C TRP A 30 -12.83 -6.27 -8.55
N ARG A 31 -13.43 -7.44 -8.80
CA ARG A 31 -12.78 -8.75 -8.69
C ARG A 31 -11.63 -8.91 -9.68
N ALA A 32 -11.74 -8.44 -10.92
CA ALA A 32 -10.64 -8.50 -11.87
C ALA A 32 -9.43 -7.65 -11.41
N LYS A 33 -9.69 -6.53 -10.74
CA LYS A 33 -8.64 -5.61 -10.27
C LYS A 33 -8.02 -6.03 -8.93
N PHE A 34 -8.81 -6.63 -8.04
CA PHE A 34 -8.42 -6.85 -6.64
C PHE A 34 -8.59 -8.31 -6.16
N GLY A 35 -9.31 -9.15 -6.89
CA GLY A 35 -9.67 -10.53 -6.51
C GLY A 35 -8.55 -11.57 -6.63
N GLY A 36 -7.31 -11.13 -6.78
CA GLY A 36 -6.11 -11.95 -6.59
C GLY A 36 -5.08 -11.28 -5.69
N MET A 37 -5.40 -10.10 -5.14
CA MET A 37 -4.52 -9.37 -4.24
C MET A 37 -4.91 -9.74 -2.82
N ASP A 38 -4.22 -10.71 -2.25
CA ASP A 38 -4.49 -11.13 -0.87
C ASP A 38 -4.31 -9.94 0.08
N ALA A 39 -5.17 -9.85 1.10
CA ALA A 39 -5.10 -8.77 2.08
C ALA A 39 -3.71 -8.70 2.76
N SER A 40 -3.00 -9.83 2.86
CA SER A 40 -1.61 -9.89 3.33
C SER A 40 -0.64 -9.16 2.40
N LEU A 41 -0.74 -9.34 1.08
CA LEU A 41 0.10 -8.67 0.09
C LEU A 41 -0.12 -7.15 0.11
N ILE A 42 -1.36 -6.70 0.32
CA ILE A 42 -1.67 -5.27 0.49
C ILE A 42 -1.04 -4.73 1.78
N ALA A 43 -1.11 -5.49 2.87
CA ALA A 43 -0.50 -5.10 4.13
C ALA A 43 1.03 -5.01 4.01
N GLU A 44 1.66 -6.00 3.36
CA GLU A 44 3.09 -6.03 3.09
C GLU A 44 3.53 -4.87 2.20
N MET A 45 2.79 -4.56 1.13
CA MET A 45 3.06 -3.38 0.29
C MET A 45 3.01 -2.08 1.08
N LYS A 46 2.02 -1.92 1.98
CA LYS A 46 1.89 -0.71 2.81
C LYS A 46 3.04 -0.58 3.79
N ASP A 47 3.42 -1.69 4.43
CA ASP A 47 4.54 -1.72 5.35
C ASP A 47 5.85 -1.37 4.63
N MET A 48 6.10 -2.00 3.46
CA MET A 48 7.26 -1.72 2.62
C MET A 48 7.31 -0.26 2.17
N ALA A 49 6.16 0.34 1.82
CA ALA A 49 6.07 1.75 1.46
C ALA A 49 6.44 2.67 2.64
N GLU A 50 5.98 2.35 3.85
CA GLU A 50 6.31 3.11 5.06
C GLU A 50 7.79 2.95 5.45
N GLN A 51 8.34 1.74 5.37
CA GLN A 51 9.77 1.51 5.59
C GLN A 51 10.62 2.33 4.61
N ASN A 52 10.27 2.34 3.33
CA ASN A 52 10.98 3.12 2.30
C ASN A 52 10.88 4.63 2.58
N ARG A 53 9.71 5.12 3.02
CA ARG A 53 9.54 6.53 3.43
C ARG A 53 10.46 6.90 4.58
N ARG A 54 10.56 6.05 5.61
CA ARG A 54 11.46 6.28 6.77
C ARG A 54 12.92 6.25 6.36
N LEU A 55 13.32 5.28 5.54
CA LEU A 55 14.68 5.16 5.01
C LEU A 55 15.09 6.41 4.22
N LYS A 56 14.24 6.89 3.30
CA LYS A 56 14.51 8.11 2.53
C LYS A 56 14.66 9.33 3.42
N LYS A 57 13.81 9.47 4.45
CA LYS A 57 13.91 10.58 5.42
C LYS A 57 15.24 10.55 6.16
N MET A 58 15.59 9.41 6.74
CA MET A 58 16.84 9.23 7.49
C MET A 58 18.08 9.47 6.61
N TYR A 59 18.04 8.97 5.36
CA TYR A 59 19.12 9.22 4.40
C TYR A 59 19.29 10.71 4.10
N ALA A 60 18.19 11.43 3.86
CA ALA A 60 18.25 12.88 3.62
C ALA A 60 18.82 13.64 4.82
N GLU A 61 18.38 13.31 6.04
CA GLU A 61 18.89 13.90 7.28
C GLU A 61 20.40 13.63 7.46
N MET A 62 20.84 12.39 7.24
CA MET A 62 22.25 12.01 7.34
C MET A 62 23.10 12.67 6.27
N SER A 63 22.59 12.78 5.03
CA SER A 63 23.29 13.46 3.94
C SER A 63 23.51 14.93 4.26
N MET A 64 22.47 15.60 4.77
CA MET A 64 22.56 17.02 5.16
C MET A 64 23.56 17.23 6.30
N GLN A 65 23.57 16.35 7.32
CA GLN A 65 24.58 16.39 8.38
C GLN A 65 25.99 16.18 7.83
N ASN A 66 26.17 15.26 6.88
CA ASN A 66 27.46 14.99 6.26
C ASN A 66 27.98 16.21 5.47
N GLU A 67 27.11 16.88 4.73
CA GLU A 67 27.43 18.12 4.00
C GLU A 67 27.85 19.23 4.95
N LEU A 68 27.09 19.47 6.03
CA LEU A 68 27.44 20.47 7.04
C LEU A 68 28.81 20.18 7.70
N LEU A 69 29.09 18.91 8.01
CA LEU A 69 30.39 18.50 8.56
C LEU A 69 31.53 18.74 7.57
N LYS A 70 31.33 18.41 6.28
CA LYS A 70 32.32 18.68 5.24
C LYS A 70 32.57 20.17 5.05
N GLU A 71 31.53 21.00 5.06
CA GLU A 71 31.69 22.46 4.99
C GLU A 71 32.45 23.02 6.20
N ALA A 72 32.12 22.55 7.41
CA ALA A 72 32.79 23.00 8.64
C ALA A 72 34.28 22.61 8.65
N LEU A 73 34.62 21.43 8.13
CA LEU A 73 36.01 20.98 7.98
C LEU A 73 36.74 21.70 6.84
N GLY A 74 36.07 22.00 5.73
CA GLY A 74 36.64 22.73 4.59
C GLY A 74 36.91 24.21 4.89
N LYS A 75 36.16 24.84 5.81
CA LYS A 75 36.40 26.21 6.27
C LYS A 75 37.63 26.37 7.17
N LYS A 76 38.32 25.28 7.51
CA LYS A 76 39.57 25.28 8.28
C LYS A 76 40.78 25.30 7.34
N SER A 77 40.83 26.30 6.44
CA SER A 77 42.01 26.66 5.64
C SER A 77 42.04 28.16 5.41
#